data_AF-A0A7X8XB87-F1
#
_entry.id   AF-A0A7X8XB87-F1
#
_cell.length_a   1.000
_cell.length_b   1.000
_cell.length_c   1.000
_cell.angle_alpha   90.00
_cell.angle_beta   90.00
_cell.angle_gamma   90.00
#
_symmetry.space_group_name_H-M   'P 1'
#
loop_
_entity.id
_entity.type
_entity.pdbx_description
1 polymer ?
#
loop_
_entity_poly.entity_id
_entity_poly.type
_entity_poly.pdbx_seq_one_letter_code
_entity_poly.pdbx_strand_id
1 'polypeptide(L)'
;DMMNDFPGIRPLYFQLMEEHIHFILHIKQTLERPLGKYIAAFKARCSQQFRQQSNSPAASLFARGFQDTILFRKGQLGRMFNYLKDNPRRLAVKRLFPDLFRVSRYIPFDTGFLNGVGNCFLLQAPCFYQIQVSRSIEVSSVDFQRKYDEMSEAVSKNAVVVSPCISPGEKELAKIAFQQKIPLIALRNNDFPPFYKPSGVYFDACANGRLLLLAPPGLGYQMGHRKLTRAEACILNSIAQKICGEFAADISYHGIIPAELEKLVTAALQPPTH
;
A
#
# COMPACT_ATOMS: atom_id res chain seq x y z
N ASP A 1 -38.21 -7.32 -8.98
CA ASP A 1 -37.37 -6.13 -9.15
C ASP A 1 -37.18 -5.47 -7.79
N MET A 2 -35.95 -5.44 -7.24
CA MET A 2 -35.74 -4.92 -5.87
C MET A 2 -36.16 -3.44 -5.74
N MET A 3 -36.20 -2.73 -6.88
CA MET A 3 -36.60 -1.33 -6.99
C MET A 3 -38.09 -1.10 -6.76
N ASN A 4 -38.95 -2.08 -7.00
CA ASN A 4 -40.41 -1.91 -6.84
C ASN A 4 -40.89 -2.22 -5.42
N ASP A 5 -40.14 -3.00 -4.65
CA ASP A 5 -40.59 -3.46 -3.33
C ASP A 5 -40.18 -2.51 -2.18
N PHE A 6 -39.23 -1.59 -2.41
CA PHE A 6 -38.62 -0.78 -1.35
C PHE A 6 -38.40 0.69 -1.77
N PRO A 7 -39.46 1.52 -1.87
CA PRO A 7 -39.37 2.89 -2.42
C PRO A 7 -38.39 3.82 -1.68
N GLY A 8 -38.12 3.57 -0.39
CA GLY A 8 -37.16 4.32 0.41
C GLY A 8 -35.68 4.01 0.14
N ILE A 9 -35.37 2.95 -0.61
CA ILE A 9 -34.01 2.52 -0.92
C ILE A 9 -33.78 2.64 -2.43
N ARG A 10 -32.90 3.55 -2.84
CA ARG A 10 -32.49 3.69 -4.23
C ARG A 10 -31.08 3.14 -4.43
N PRO A 11 -30.89 2.04 -5.20
CA PRO A 11 -29.58 1.66 -5.68
C PRO A 11 -29.02 2.75 -6.60
N LEU A 12 -27.85 3.27 -6.27
CA LEU A 12 -27.12 4.22 -7.12
C LEU A 12 -26.11 3.51 -8.02
N TYR A 13 -25.54 2.40 -7.55
CA TYR A 13 -24.58 1.58 -8.27
C TYR A 13 -24.53 0.18 -7.67
N PHE A 14 -24.18 -0.81 -8.48
CA PHE A 14 -23.76 -2.11 -7.99
C PHE A 14 -22.58 -2.62 -8.82
N GLN A 15 -21.73 -3.44 -8.20
CA GLN A 15 -20.65 -4.14 -8.87
C GLN A 15 -20.66 -5.59 -8.39
N LEU A 16 -20.95 -6.51 -9.29
CA LEU A 16 -20.73 -7.92 -9.04
C LEU A 16 -19.24 -8.23 -9.23
N MET A 17 -18.65 -8.84 -8.21
CA MET A 17 -17.35 -9.50 -8.24
C MET A 17 -17.60 -11.01 -8.18
N GLU A 18 -16.56 -11.82 -8.37
CA GLU A 18 -16.74 -13.29 -8.40
C GLU A 18 -17.26 -13.86 -7.08
N GLU A 19 -16.72 -13.40 -5.96
CA GLU A 19 -17.05 -13.95 -4.63
C GLU A 19 -18.03 -13.07 -3.83
N HIS A 20 -18.36 -11.87 -4.33
CA HIS A 20 -19.16 -10.90 -3.58
C HIS A 20 -19.79 -9.85 -4.48
N ILE A 21 -20.79 -9.14 -3.96
CA ILE A 21 -21.42 -8.01 -4.63
C ILE A 21 -21.28 -6.75 -3.77
N HIS A 22 -21.00 -5.62 -4.42
CA HIS A 22 -21.01 -4.30 -3.81
C HIS A 22 -22.21 -3.51 -4.26
N PHE A 23 -22.74 -2.67 -3.35
CA PHE A 23 -23.80 -1.71 -3.63
C PHE A 23 -23.42 -0.33 -3.13
N ILE A 24 -23.87 0.71 -3.84
CA ILE A 24 -24.06 2.05 -3.30
C ILE A 24 -25.55 2.27 -3.21
N LEU A 25 -26.06 2.45 -1.99
CA LEU A 25 -27.47 2.67 -1.71
C LEU A 25 -27.69 4.10 -1.22
N HIS A 26 -28.73 4.75 -1.74
CA HIS A 26 -29.25 6.00 -1.22
C HIS A 26 -30.55 5.72 -0.47
N ILE A 27 -30.50 5.90 0.85
CA ILE A 27 -31.66 5.81 1.72
C ILE A 27 -32.35 7.18 1.72
N LYS A 28 -33.49 7.29 1.04
CA LYS A 28 -34.18 8.57 0.77
C LYS A 28 -35.02 9.06 1.94
N GLN A 29 -35.40 8.16 2.84
CA GLN A 29 -36.27 8.40 3.98
C GLN A 29 -35.94 7.42 5.10
N THR A 30 -36.40 7.71 6.31
CA THR A 30 -36.35 6.75 7.43
C THR A 30 -37.05 5.45 7.02
N LEU A 31 -36.37 4.32 7.20
CA LEU A 31 -36.92 3.00 6.89
C LEU A 31 -37.72 2.48 8.09
N GLU A 32 -38.83 1.78 7.82
CA GLU A 32 -39.66 1.15 8.86
C GLU A 32 -38.93 0.04 9.62
N ARG A 33 -37.93 -0.58 8.97
CA ARG A 33 -37.10 -1.63 9.55
C ARG A 33 -35.61 -1.27 9.39
N PRO A 34 -34.71 -1.86 10.18
CA PRO A 34 -33.28 -1.69 9.96
C PRO A 34 -32.86 -2.14 8.55
N LEU A 35 -31.89 -1.46 7.93
CA LEU A 35 -31.37 -1.78 6.59
C LEU A 35 -31.06 -3.28 6.42
N GLY A 36 -30.51 -3.92 7.45
CA GLY A 36 -30.18 -5.34 7.43
C GLY A 36 -31.36 -6.27 7.15
N LYS A 37 -32.61 -5.88 7.47
CA LYS A 37 -33.80 -6.69 7.13
C LYS A 37 -34.09 -6.66 5.61
N TYR A 38 -33.88 -5.51 4.97
CA TYR A 38 -34.00 -5.36 3.52
C TYR A 38 -32.90 -6.14 2.78
N ILE A 39 -31.66 -6.06 3.27
CA ILE A 39 -30.53 -6.84 2.72
C ILE A 39 -30.76 -8.35 2.91
N ALA A 40 -31.29 -8.77 4.06
CA ALA A 40 -31.63 -10.18 4.29
C ALA A 40 -32.70 -10.69 3.31
N ALA A 41 -33.74 -9.89 3.06
CA ALA A 41 -34.78 -10.23 2.08
C ALA A 41 -34.22 -10.34 0.65
N PHE A 42 -33.34 -9.41 0.25
CA PHE A 42 -32.62 -9.49 -1.02
C PHE A 42 -31.83 -10.80 -1.13
N LYS A 43 -30.98 -11.11 -0.14
CA LYS A 43 -30.15 -12.32 -0.12
C LYS A 43 -30.99 -13.61 -0.15
N ALA A 44 -32.12 -13.64 0.57
CA ALA A 44 -33.02 -14.78 0.60
C ALA A 44 -33.63 -15.07 -0.78
N ARG A 45 -34.12 -14.03 -1.47
CA ARG A 45 -34.70 -14.16 -2.82
C ARG A 45 -33.68 -14.61 -3.84
N CYS A 46 -32.47 -14.03 -3.82
CA CYS A 46 -31.38 -14.47 -4.69
C CYS A 46 -30.98 -15.93 -4.41
N SER A 47 -30.92 -16.33 -3.13
CA SER A 47 -30.63 -17.72 -2.75
C SER A 47 -31.72 -18.68 -3.24
N GLN A 48 -33.00 -18.28 -3.16
CA GLN A 48 -34.12 -19.07 -3.68
C GLN A 48 -34.00 -19.30 -5.19
N GLN A 49 -33.75 -18.24 -5.96
CA GLN A 49 -33.55 -18.34 -7.41
C GLN A 49 -32.32 -19.18 -7.77
N PHE A 50 -31.21 -19.01 -7.04
CA PHE A 50 -30.00 -19.79 -7.24
C PHE A 50 -30.25 -21.29 -7.04
N ARG A 51 -30.93 -21.68 -5.96
CA ARG A 51 -31.27 -23.11 -5.69
C ARG A 51 -32.11 -23.72 -6.81
N GLN A 52 -33.04 -22.95 -7.37
CA GLN A 52 -33.89 -23.38 -8.49
C GLN A 52 -33.05 -23.57 -9.76
N GLN A 53 -32.14 -22.65 -10.06
CA GLN A 53 -31.30 -22.72 -11.25
C GLN A 53 -30.19 -23.78 -11.15
N SER A 54 -29.65 -24.00 -9.95
CA SER A 54 -28.54 -24.94 -9.72
C SER A 54 -28.99 -26.34 -9.32
N ASN A 55 -30.31 -26.63 -9.30
CA ASN A 55 -30.90 -27.88 -8.80
C ASN A 55 -30.32 -28.34 -7.46
N SER A 56 -30.00 -27.38 -6.58
CA SER A 56 -29.33 -27.65 -5.31
C SER A 56 -30.15 -27.05 -4.16
N PRO A 57 -31.15 -27.77 -3.61
CA PRO A 57 -32.11 -27.22 -2.65
C PRO A 57 -31.48 -26.69 -1.35
N ALA A 58 -30.35 -27.27 -0.94
CA ALA A 58 -29.62 -26.91 0.27
C ALA A 58 -28.52 -25.85 0.05
N ALA A 59 -28.29 -25.41 -1.19
CA ALA A 59 -27.18 -24.49 -1.46
C ALA A 59 -27.40 -23.12 -0.81
N SER A 60 -26.29 -22.52 -0.34
CA SER A 60 -26.27 -21.16 0.19
C SER A 60 -25.48 -20.26 -0.75
N LEU A 61 -26.11 -19.21 -1.25
CA LEU A 61 -25.45 -18.24 -2.14
C LEU A 61 -24.66 -17.18 -1.37
N PHE A 62 -25.05 -16.86 -0.13
CA PHE A 62 -24.40 -15.81 0.66
C PHE A 62 -24.04 -16.29 2.07
N ALA A 63 -22.91 -15.81 2.58
CA ALA A 63 -22.56 -15.92 4.00
C ALA A 63 -23.52 -15.11 4.89
N ARG A 64 -23.55 -15.38 6.20
CA ARG A 64 -24.32 -14.59 7.16
C ARG A 64 -23.77 -13.16 7.28
N GLY A 65 -24.64 -12.17 7.50
CA GLY A 65 -24.25 -10.76 7.66
C GLY A 65 -23.98 -10.04 6.34
N PHE A 66 -23.50 -8.81 6.44
CA PHE A 66 -23.00 -7.97 5.34
C PHE A 66 -22.09 -6.89 5.95
N GLN A 67 -21.21 -6.31 5.14
CA GLN A 67 -20.43 -5.15 5.54
C GLN A 67 -21.05 -3.89 4.94
N ASP A 68 -21.28 -2.88 5.76
CA ASP A 68 -21.69 -1.56 5.34
C ASP A 68 -20.77 -0.46 5.86
N THR A 69 -20.92 0.72 5.26
CA THR A 69 -20.21 1.94 5.64
C THR A 69 -21.11 3.12 5.30
N ILE A 70 -21.44 3.93 6.31
CA ILE A 70 -22.28 5.12 6.14
C ILE A 70 -21.39 6.30 5.71
N LEU A 71 -21.90 7.11 4.77
CA LEU A 71 -21.24 8.32 4.32
C LEU A 71 -21.58 9.49 5.25
N PHE A 72 -20.55 10.12 5.82
CA PHE A 72 -20.68 11.24 6.76
C PHE A 72 -20.10 12.57 6.23
N ARG A 73 -19.23 12.53 5.20
CA ARG A 73 -18.45 13.69 4.73
C ARG A 73 -18.68 13.98 3.24
N LYS A 74 -18.65 15.26 2.89
CA LYS A 74 -18.70 15.72 1.49
C LYS A 74 -17.60 15.05 0.65
N GLY A 75 -17.94 14.65 -0.57
CA GLY A 75 -17.02 14.02 -1.53
C GLY A 75 -16.73 12.52 -1.29
N GLN A 76 -17.28 11.88 -0.24
CA GLN A 76 -17.12 10.43 -0.10
C GLN A 76 -17.89 9.63 -1.16
N LEU A 77 -19.05 10.11 -1.61
CA LEU A 77 -19.87 9.42 -2.62
C LEU A 77 -19.09 9.22 -3.93
N GLY A 78 -18.48 10.29 -4.46
CA GLY A 78 -17.64 10.20 -5.66
C GLY A 78 -16.47 9.23 -5.52
N ARG A 79 -15.83 9.20 -4.34
CA ARG A 79 -14.76 8.23 -4.04
C ARG A 79 -15.26 6.78 -4.01
N MET A 80 -16.45 6.52 -3.48
CA MET A 80 -17.04 5.17 -3.51
C MET A 80 -17.35 4.71 -4.92
N PHE A 81 -17.91 5.59 -5.77
CA PHE A 81 -18.14 5.29 -7.17
C PHE A 81 -16.83 4.91 -7.88
N ASN A 82 -15.80 5.75 -7.73
CA ASN A 82 -14.51 5.49 -8.37
C ASN A 82 -13.87 4.19 -7.85
N TYR A 83 -13.94 3.95 -6.54
CA TYR A 83 -13.43 2.71 -5.94
C TYR A 83 -14.13 1.47 -6.50
N LEU A 84 -15.47 1.45 -6.52
CA LEU A 84 -16.21 0.27 -6.99
C LEU A 84 -16.04 0.03 -8.49
N LYS A 85 -16.01 1.08 -9.32
CA LYS A 85 -15.73 0.98 -10.75
C LYS A 85 -14.34 0.41 -11.03
N ASP A 86 -13.37 0.69 -10.18
CA ASP A 86 -11.98 0.26 -10.35
C ASP A 86 -11.72 -1.17 -9.84
N ASN A 87 -12.58 -1.71 -8.96
CA ASN A 87 -12.38 -3.04 -8.36
C ASN A 87 -12.20 -4.18 -9.38
N PRO A 88 -12.97 -4.28 -10.47
CA PRO A 88 -12.76 -5.29 -11.50
C PRO A 88 -11.37 -5.21 -12.14
N ARG A 89 -10.92 -4.00 -12.52
CA ARG A 89 -9.58 -3.77 -13.07
C ARG A 89 -8.51 -4.18 -12.07
N ARG A 90 -8.64 -3.76 -10.80
CA ARG A 90 -7.69 -4.13 -9.74
C ARG A 90 -7.64 -5.63 -9.51
N LEU A 91 -8.77 -6.34 -9.61
CA LEU A 91 -8.79 -7.81 -9.52
C LEU A 91 -8.03 -8.45 -10.68
N ALA A 92 -8.29 -8.01 -11.92
CA ALA A 92 -7.59 -8.50 -13.11
C ALA A 92 -6.08 -8.29 -13.02
N VAL A 93 -5.64 -7.07 -12.65
CA VAL A 93 -4.21 -6.75 -12.48
C VAL A 93 -3.53 -7.64 -11.43
N LYS A 94 -4.18 -7.88 -10.30
CA LYS A 94 -3.64 -8.79 -9.26
C LYS A 94 -3.51 -10.23 -9.73
N ARG A 95 -4.31 -10.67 -10.71
CA ARG A 95 -4.22 -12.02 -11.29
C ARG A 95 -3.13 -12.14 -12.33
N LEU A 96 -2.93 -11.09 -13.11
CA LEU A 96 -1.87 -11.03 -14.11
C LEU A 96 -0.50 -10.94 -13.44
N PHE A 97 -0.39 -10.22 -12.33
CA PHE A 97 0.89 -9.97 -11.65
C PHE A 97 0.84 -10.32 -10.15
N PRO A 98 0.51 -11.57 -9.77
CA PRO A 98 0.29 -11.94 -8.38
C PRO A 98 1.52 -11.69 -7.49
N ASP A 99 2.72 -11.86 -8.03
CA ASP A 99 3.97 -11.73 -7.28
C ASP A 99 4.27 -10.28 -6.88
N LEU A 100 3.80 -9.29 -7.66
CA LEU A 100 3.91 -7.88 -7.31
C LEU A 100 3.00 -7.50 -6.12
N PHE A 101 2.00 -8.31 -5.78
CA PHE A 101 1.00 -8.00 -4.73
C PHE A 101 1.03 -8.99 -3.56
N ARG A 102 2.08 -9.79 -3.45
CA ARG A 102 2.35 -10.67 -2.31
C ARG A 102 3.44 -10.07 -1.44
N VAL A 103 3.37 -10.38 -0.14
CA VAL A 103 4.47 -10.08 0.77
C VAL A 103 5.56 -11.12 0.56
N SER A 104 6.67 -10.69 -0.04
CA SER A 104 7.91 -11.45 -0.10
C SER A 104 8.57 -11.40 1.27
N ARG A 105 8.60 -12.54 1.95
CA ARG A 105 9.22 -12.67 3.28
C ARG A 105 10.66 -13.12 3.14
N TYR A 106 11.49 -12.64 4.05
CA TYR A 106 12.87 -13.10 4.23
C TYR A 106 13.71 -13.03 2.95
N ILE A 107 13.62 -11.90 2.24
CA ILE A 107 14.50 -11.58 1.11
C ILE A 107 15.92 -11.45 1.68
N PRO A 108 16.88 -12.30 1.25
CA PRO A 108 18.26 -12.22 1.76
C PRO A 108 18.85 -10.83 1.52
N PHE A 109 19.41 -10.24 2.57
CA PHE A 109 20.02 -8.91 2.51
C PHE A 109 21.08 -8.76 3.59
N ASP A 110 22.31 -8.43 3.17
CA ASP A 110 23.45 -8.28 4.07
C ASP A 110 23.62 -9.50 5.00
N THR A 111 23.55 -9.31 6.33
CA THR A 111 23.70 -10.37 7.35
C THR A 111 22.38 -10.99 7.78
N GLY A 112 21.26 -10.60 7.16
CA GLY A 112 19.92 -11.07 7.54
C GLY A 112 18.94 -10.94 6.38
N PHE A 113 17.79 -10.34 6.65
CA PHE A 113 16.69 -10.31 5.71
C PHE A 113 15.91 -9.00 5.69
N LEU A 114 15.22 -8.77 4.59
CA LEU A 114 14.15 -7.78 4.45
C LEU A 114 12.84 -8.47 4.09
N ASN A 115 11.72 -7.88 4.49
CA ASN A 115 10.41 -8.20 3.91
C ASN A 115 10.04 -7.12 2.91
N GLY A 116 9.29 -7.49 1.87
CA GLY A 116 8.93 -6.53 0.83
C GLY A 116 7.65 -6.82 0.08
N VAL A 117 7.10 -5.77 -0.54
CA VAL A 117 5.95 -5.85 -1.46
C VAL A 117 6.24 -5.02 -2.70
N GLY A 118 6.05 -5.63 -3.87
CA GLY A 118 6.28 -5.00 -5.17
C GLY A 118 7.38 -5.71 -5.95
N ASN A 119 8.09 -4.97 -6.79
CA ASN A 119 9.06 -5.54 -7.71
C ASN A 119 10.45 -5.75 -7.07
N CYS A 120 10.72 -6.95 -6.58
CA CYS A 120 12.02 -7.29 -5.99
C CYS A 120 13.20 -7.19 -6.99
N PHE A 121 12.95 -7.26 -8.31
CA PHE A 121 14.02 -7.08 -9.31
C PHE A 121 14.63 -5.67 -9.28
N LEU A 122 13.97 -4.68 -8.67
CA LEU A 122 14.57 -3.36 -8.47
C LEU A 122 15.85 -3.39 -7.62
N LEU A 123 16.03 -4.41 -6.77
CA LEU A 123 17.27 -4.60 -6.00
C LEU A 123 18.47 -5.01 -6.86
N GLN A 124 18.23 -5.45 -8.10
CA GLN A 124 19.26 -5.85 -9.06
C GLN A 124 19.58 -4.74 -10.06
N ALA A 125 19.07 -3.53 -9.84
CA ALA A 125 19.33 -2.42 -10.73
C ALA A 125 20.84 -2.09 -10.78
N PRO A 126 21.37 -1.71 -11.96
CA PRO A 126 22.79 -1.45 -12.13
C PRO A 126 23.25 -0.13 -11.49
N CYS A 127 22.31 0.79 -11.23
CA CYS A 127 22.60 2.08 -10.63
C CYS A 127 21.46 2.55 -9.74
N PHE A 128 21.82 3.29 -8.70
CA PHE A 128 20.88 3.80 -7.70
C PHE A 128 21.08 5.30 -7.48
N TYR A 129 20.03 5.96 -7.00
CA TYR A 129 20.12 7.29 -6.41
C TYR A 129 19.50 7.26 -5.02
N GLN A 130 20.31 7.45 -3.99
CA GLN A 130 19.81 7.56 -2.63
C GLN A 130 19.25 8.96 -2.37
N ILE A 131 17.94 9.07 -2.18
CA ILE A 131 17.35 10.32 -1.67
C ILE A 131 17.72 10.44 -0.20
N GLN A 132 18.61 11.38 0.08
CA GLN A 132 18.93 11.85 1.42
C GLN A 132 18.82 13.36 1.44
N VAL A 133 17.94 13.88 2.30
CA VAL A 133 17.74 15.32 2.48
C VAL A 133 17.61 15.61 3.96
N SER A 134 18.48 16.47 4.48
CA SER A 134 18.40 16.92 5.87
C SER A 134 17.03 17.50 6.19
N ARG A 135 16.54 17.27 7.41
CA ARG A 135 15.30 17.89 7.91
C ARG A 135 15.38 19.42 8.00
N SER A 136 16.58 19.99 8.03
CA SER A 136 16.78 21.44 8.06
C SER A 136 16.66 22.10 6.67
N ILE A 137 16.67 21.30 5.59
CA ILE A 137 16.54 21.82 4.23
C ILE A 137 15.05 22.01 3.92
N GLU A 138 14.66 23.25 3.62
CA GLU A 138 13.31 23.58 3.18
C GLU A 138 13.09 23.18 1.72
N VAL A 139 11.88 22.74 1.39
CA VAL A 139 11.51 22.25 0.05
C VAL A 139 11.63 23.34 -1.04
N SER A 140 11.48 24.62 -0.67
CA SER A 140 11.63 25.75 -1.60
C SER A 140 13.06 26.27 -1.73
N SER A 141 14.02 25.68 -1.01
CA SER A 141 15.40 26.16 -0.98
C SER A 141 16.20 25.75 -2.23
N VAL A 142 17.27 26.50 -2.50
CA VAL A 142 18.24 26.19 -3.57
C VAL A 142 18.93 24.84 -3.31
N ASP A 143 19.16 24.47 -2.05
CA ASP A 143 19.76 23.18 -1.70
C ASP A 143 18.81 22.01 -2.01
N PHE A 144 17.50 22.18 -1.83
CA PHE A 144 16.51 21.20 -2.26
C PHE A 144 16.47 21.09 -3.79
N GLN A 145 16.52 22.22 -4.50
CA GLN A 145 16.56 22.21 -5.96
C GLN A 145 17.79 21.45 -6.48
N ARG A 146 18.96 21.64 -5.85
CA ARG A 146 20.17 20.88 -6.19
C ARG A 146 19.98 19.37 -6.02
N LYS A 147 19.32 18.95 -4.94
CA LYS A 147 18.99 17.52 -4.72
C LYS A 147 18.02 16.99 -5.77
N TYR A 148 17.06 17.80 -6.21
CA TYR A 148 16.19 17.44 -7.33
C TYR A 148 16.97 17.28 -8.63
N ASP A 149 17.89 18.22 -8.94
CA ASP A 149 18.69 18.18 -10.16
C ASP A 149 19.62 16.96 -10.18
N GLU A 150 20.28 16.65 -9.07
CA GLU A 150 21.09 15.43 -8.88
C GLU A 150 20.26 14.16 -9.12
N MET A 151 19.07 14.08 -8.52
CA MET A 151 18.16 12.95 -8.73
C MET A 151 17.75 12.84 -10.20
N SER A 152 17.38 13.96 -10.82
CA SER A 152 16.94 14.01 -12.22
C SER A 152 18.05 13.55 -13.17
N GLU A 153 19.30 13.97 -12.93
CA GLU A 153 20.45 13.53 -13.69
C GLU A 153 20.68 12.02 -13.53
N ALA A 154 20.67 11.49 -12.29
CA ALA A 154 20.85 10.06 -12.06
C ALA A 154 19.74 9.23 -12.72
N VAL A 155 18.49 9.68 -12.64
CA VAL A 155 17.34 9.03 -13.28
C VAL A 155 17.44 9.06 -14.81
N SER A 156 17.98 10.13 -15.40
CA SER A 156 18.24 10.17 -16.85
C SER A 156 19.22 9.07 -17.31
N LYS A 157 20.04 8.56 -16.38
CA LYS A 157 20.96 7.43 -16.55
C LYS A 157 20.35 6.09 -16.10
N ASN A 158 19.02 6.02 -15.95
CA ASN A 158 18.23 4.86 -15.52
C ASN A 158 18.44 4.42 -14.05
N ALA A 159 18.86 5.33 -13.17
CA ALA A 159 18.98 5.01 -11.75
C ALA A 159 17.63 4.68 -11.11
N VAL A 160 17.63 3.66 -10.24
CA VAL A 160 16.50 3.40 -9.34
C VAL A 160 16.64 4.27 -8.09
N VAL A 161 15.55 4.96 -7.74
CA VAL A 161 15.54 5.85 -6.59
C VAL A 161 15.31 5.04 -5.31
N VAL A 162 16.08 5.30 -4.27
CA VAL A 162 15.99 4.62 -2.97
C VAL A 162 15.80 5.65 -1.87
N SER A 163 14.78 5.49 -1.01
CA SER A 163 14.57 6.40 0.11
C SER A 163 13.88 5.73 1.30
N PRO A 164 14.26 6.07 2.54
CA PRO A 164 13.47 5.74 3.71
C PRO A 164 12.31 6.73 3.95
N CYS A 165 12.19 7.79 3.15
CA CYS A 165 11.07 8.75 3.19
C CYS A 165 10.82 9.34 4.59
N ILE A 166 11.87 9.74 5.28
CA ILE A 166 11.84 10.19 6.69
C ILE A 166 11.59 11.70 6.76
N SER A 167 12.48 12.48 6.15
CA SER A 167 12.44 13.94 6.20
C SER A 167 11.36 14.53 5.27
N PRO A 168 10.92 15.79 5.49
CA PRO A 168 10.00 16.46 4.56
C PRO A 168 10.56 16.53 3.14
N GLY A 169 11.86 16.82 2.98
CA GLY A 169 12.53 16.87 1.69
C GLY A 169 12.57 15.50 1.00
N GLU A 170 12.91 14.43 1.74
CA GLU A 170 12.90 13.06 1.20
C GLU A 170 11.51 12.65 0.71
N LYS A 171 10.46 12.96 1.50
CA LYS A 171 9.08 12.68 1.12
C LYS A 171 8.64 13.43 -0.12
N GLU A 172 9.07 14.68 -0.28
CA GLU A 172 8.72 15.46 -1.46
C GLU A 172 9.44 14.95 -2.71
N LEU A 173 10.75 14.65 -2.64
CA LEU A 173 11.46 14.04 -3.77
C LEU A 173 10.89 12.65 -4.12
N ALA A 174 10.59 11.81 -3.13
CA ALA A 174 9.94 10.52 -3.37
C ALA A 174 8.55 10.69 -4.02
N LYS A 175 7.79 11.72 -3.63
CA LYS A 175 6.51 12.07 -4.26
C LYS A 175 6.69 12.53 -5.71
N ILE A 176 7.68 13.38 -5.98
CA ILE A 176 8.02 13.82 -7.33
C ILE A 176 8.41 12.62 -8.19
N ALA A 177 9.31 11.76 -7.70
CA ALA A 177 9.71 10.52 -8.37
C ALA A 177 8.49 9.64 -8.71
N PHE A 178 7.58 9.51 -7.75
CA PHE A 178 6.34 8.77 -7.92
C PHE A 178 5.44 9.36 -9.02
N GLN A 179 5.29 10.68 -9.05
CA GLN A 179 4.49 11.40 -10.06
C GLN A 179 5.10 11.31 -11.46
N GLN A 180 6.43 11.38 -11.56
CA GLN A 180 7.21 11.24 -12.80
C GLN A 180 7.35 9.78 -13.26
N LYS A 181 6.71 8.84 -12.55
CA LYS A 181 6.74 7.40 -12.83
C LYS A 181 8.15 6.80 -12.78
N ILE A 182 9.02 7.33 -11.93
CA ILE A 182 10.37 6.80 -11.73
C ILE A 182 10.31 5.57 -10.82
N PRO A 183 11.13 4.52 -11.05
CA PRO A 183 11.22 3.37 -10.14
C PRO A 183 11.70 3.79 -8.74
N LEU A 184 10.99 3.35 -7.71
CA LEU A 184 11.24 3.73 -6.32
C LEU A 184 11.29 2.50 -5.39
N ILE A 185 12.38 2.38 -4.63
CA ILE A 185 12.50 1.52 -3.45
C ILE A 185 12.26 2.39 -2.21
N ALA A 186 11.16 2.14 -1.50
CA ALA A 186 10.82 2.89 -0.28
C ALA A 186 10.93 2.00 0.96
N LEU A 187 11.76 2.43 1.93
CA LEU A 187 11.93 1.72 3.20
C LEU A 187 10.87 2.16 4.22
N ARG A 188 10.36 1.23 5.01
CA ARG A 188 9.33 1.45 6.02
C ARG A 188 9.85 1.00 7.38
N ASN A 189 9.49 1.74 8.42
CA ASN A 189 9.76 1.34 9.81
C ASN A 189 8.68 0.41 10.36
N ASN A 190 7.79 -0.13 9.55
CA ASN A 190 6.75 -1.05 9.98
C ASN A 190 6.69 -2.19 8.98
N ASP A 191 6.77 -3.43 9.49
CA ASP A 191 6.69 -4.62 8.65
C ASP A 191 5.29 -4.79 8.04
N PHE A 192 5.10 -5.80 7.20
CA PHE A 192 3.85 -6.02 6.47
C PHE A 192 2.98 -7.08 7.15
N PRO A 193 1.66 -6.87 7.31
CA PRO A 193 0.76 -7.95 7.68
C PRO A 193 0.62 -8.98 6.53
N PRO A 194 0.21 -10.23 6.80
CA PRO A 194 0.17 -11.32 5.80
C PRO A 194 -0.57 -11.01 4.49
N PHE A 195 -1.59 -10.14 4.52
CA PHE A 195 -2.41 -9.79 3.35
C PHE A 195 -2.25 -8.32 2.93
N TYR A 196 -1.15 -7.67 3.30
CA TYR A 196 -0.88 -6.29 2.91
C TYR A 196 -0.87 -6.13 1.40
N LYS A 197 -1.55 -5.08 0.92
CA LYS A 197 -1.50 -4.68 -0.49
C LYS A 197 -1.47 -3.15 -0.57
N PRO A 198 -0.61 -2.57 -1.41
CA PRO A 198 -0.67 -1.14 -1.67
C PRO A 198 -2.04 -0.75 -2.26
N SER A 199 -2.46 0.49 -1.99
CA SER A 199 -3.74 1.02 -2.43
C SER A 199 -3.58 2.36 -3.15
N GLY A 200 -4.60 2.76 -3.91
CA GLY A 200 -4.58 4.01 -4.68
C GLY A 200 -3.39 4.06 -5.64
N VAL A 201 -2.72 5.21 -5.70
CA VAL A 201 -1.61 5.42 -6.64
C VAL A 201 -0.47 4.42 -6.45
N TYR A 202 -0.20 3.96 -5.22
CA TYR A 202 0.79 2.92 -4.93
C TYR A 202 0.43 1.58 -5.56
N PHE A 203 -0.87 1.24 -5.68
CA PHE A 203 -1.31 0.04 -6.38
C PHE A 203 -0.87 0.07 -7.84
N ASP A 204 -1.06 1.20 -8.53
CA ASP A 204 -0.71 1.32 -9.94
C ASP A 204 0.81 1.35 -10.15
N ALA A 205 1.60 2.01 -9.30
CA ALA A 205 3.06 1.93 -9.40
C ALA A 205 3.59 0.51 -9.17
N CYS A 206 2.99 -0.22 -8.21
CA CYS A 206 3.27 -1.62 -7.95
C CYS A 206 2.91 -2.49 -9.16
N ALA A 207 1.72 -2.30 -9.74
CA ALA A 207 1.27 -3.01 -10.95
C ALA A 207 2.21 -2.83 -12.15
N ASN A 208 2.78 -1.64 -12.29
CA ASN A 208 3.71 -1.32 -13.38
C ASN A 208 5.16 -1.74 -13.08
N GLY A 209 5.42 -2.45 -11.97
CA GLY A 209 6.77 -2.91 -11.61
C GLY A 209 7.73 -1.81 -11.16
N ARG A 210 7.23 -0.61 -10.84
CA ARG A 210 8.04 0.58 -10.52
C ARG A 210 8.16 0.87 -9.03
N LEU A 211 7.64 0.00 -8.18
CA LEU A 211 7.64 0.19 -6.73
C LEU A 211 8.10 -1.08 -6.05
N LEU A 212 8.99 -0.90 -5.07
CA LEU A 212 9.30 -1.91 -4.05
C LEU A 212 9.23 -1.23 -2.68
N LEU A 213 8.34 -1.73 -1.82
CA LEU A 213 8.31 -1.37 -0.42
C LEU A 213 9.13 -2.39 0.35
N LEU A 214 10.06 -1.96 1.21
CA LEU A 214 10.85 -2.85 2.06
C LEU A 214 10.71 -2.47 3.52
N ALA A 215 10.78 -3.46 4.39
CA ALA A 215 10.84 -3.27 5.84
C ALA A 215 11.76 -4.32 6.47
N PRO A 216 12.64 -3.93 7.40
CA PRO A 216 13.42 -4.88 8.18
C PRO A 216 12.50 -5.62 9.18
N PRO A 217 12.52 -6.97 9.20
CA PRO A 217 11.57 -7.78 9.97
C PRO A 217 11.71 -7.59 11.48
N GLY A 218 12.91 -7.33 11.99
CA GLY A 218 13.18 -7.12 13.42
C GLY A 218 12.56 -5.86 13.99
N LEU A 219 12.13 -4.90 13.14
CA LEU A 219 11.31 -3.77 13.59
C LEU A 219 9.86 -4.17 13.88
N GLY A 220 9.42 -5.34 13.41
CA GLY A 220 8.10 -5.89 13.66
C GLY A 220 6.95 -5.13 12.99
N TYR A 221 5.76 -5.72 13.09
CA TYR A 221 4.52 -5.12 12.61
C TYR A 221 3.67 -4.60 13.76
N GLN A 222 3.19 -3.37 13.64
CA GLN A 222 2.24 -2.75 14.54
C GLN A 222 1.03 -2.22 13.76
N MET A 223 -0.17 -2.50 14.26
CA MET A 223 -1.43 -1.96 13.73
C MET A 223 -1.55 -0.47 14.05
N GLY A 224 -1.96 0.33 13.07
CA GLY A 224 -2.19 1.77 13.25
C GLY A 224 -0.96 2.65 12.98
N HIS A 225 -0.99 3.87 13.51
CA HIS A 225 0.09 4.84 13.31
C HIS A 225 1.27 4.55 14.24
N ARG A 226 2.44 4.25 13.66
CA ARG A 226 3.71 4.08 14.37
C ARG A 226 4.60 5.30 14.16
N LYS A 227 5.04 5.92 15.26
CA LYS A 227 5.99 7.03 15.21
C LYS A 227 7.39 6.49 14.95
N LEU A 228 8.09 7.07 13.98
CA LEU A 228 9.48 6.74 13.68
C LEU A 228 10.40 7.25 14.81
N THR A 229 11.22 6.36 15.37
CA THR A 229 12.25 6.73 16.35
C THR A 229 13.54 7.19 15.67
N ARG A 230 14.42 7.89 16.40
CA ARG A 230 15.73 8.29 15.89
C ARG A 230 16.61 7.08 15.52
N ALA A 231 16.58 6.03 16.33
CA ALA A 231 17.32 4.80 16.07
C ALA A 231 16.80 4.08 14.81
N GLU A 232 15.47 3.94 14.66
CA GLU A 232 14.85 3.41 13.44
C GLU A 232 15.22 4.23 12.20
N ALA A 233 15.22 5.56 12.32
CA ALA A 233 15.65 6.44 11.23
C ALA A 233 17.10 6.16 10.80
N CYS A 234 18.01 5.96 11.76
CA CYS A 234 19.39 5.58 11.43
C CYS A 234 19.48 4.20 10.76
N ILE A 235 18.75 3.21 11.30
CA ILE A 235 18.71 1.86 10.74
C ILE A 235 18.25 1.90 9.28
N LEU A 236 17.14 2.60 8.99
CA LEU A 236 16.61 2.69 7.63
C LEU A 236 17.55 3.47 6.70
N ASN A 237 18.18 4.54 7.16
CA ASN A 237 19.20 5.26 6.37
C ASN A 237 20.40 4.36 6.05
N SER A 238 20.86 3.57 7.01
CA SER A 238 21.98 2.64 6.81
C SER A 238 21.60 1.52 5.84
N ILE A 239 20.39 0.96 5.94
CA ILE A 239 19.87 0.00 4.95
C ILE A 239 19.80 0.63 3.56
N ALA A 240 19.36 1.89 3.43
CA ALA A 240 19.36 2.59 2.14
C ALA A 240 20.77 2.78 1.56
N GLN A 241 21.77 3.12 2.40
CA GLN A 241 23.16 3.17 1.98
C GLN A 241 23.66 1.80 1.51
N LYS A 242 23.37 0.72 2.26
CA LYS A 242 23.75 -0.65 1.88
C LYS A 242 23.10 -1.10 0.57
N ILE A 243 21.85 -0.70 0.29
CA ILE A 243 21.20 -0.96 -1.01
C ILE A 243 21.91 -0.21 -2.14
N CYS A 244 22.28 1.06 -1.92
CA CYS A 244 22.87 1.90 -2.95
C CYS A 244 24.36 1.62 -3.19
N GLY A 245 25.06 0.98 -2.25
CA GLY A 245 26.47 0.62 -2.39
C GLY A 245 27.34 1.84 -2.65
N GLU A 246 28.05 1.84 -3.79
CA GLU A 246 28.89 2.97 -4.22
C GLU A 246 28.12 4.26 -4.53
N PHE A 247 26.80 4.16 -4.79
CA PHE A 247 25.91 5.31 -5.03
C PHE A 247 25.29 5.86 -3.74
N ALA A 248 25.72 5.37 -2.58
CA ALA A 248 25.19 5.81 -1.31
C ALA A 248 25.48 7.29 -1.04
N ALA A 249 24.49 7.99 -0.49
CA ALA A 249 24.71 9.32 0.04
C ALA A 249 25.64 9.25 1.26
N ASP A 250 26.50 10.25 1.42
CA ASP A 250 27.29 10.39 2.64
C ASP A 250 26.39 10.90 3.79
N ILE A 251 26.37 10.16 4.90
CA ILE A 251 25.48 10.43 6.03
C ILE A 251 26.30 10.45 7.32
N SER A 252 26.32 11.61 7.97
CA SER A 252 26.83 11.72 9.34
C SER A 252 25.76 11.33 10.36
N TYR A 253 25.96 10.20 11.04
CA TYR A 253 25.07 9.72 12.09
C TYR A 253 25.39 10.38 13.44
N HIS A 254 25.12 11.68 13.56
CA HIS A 254 25.39 12.42 14.80
C HIS A 254 24.78 11.74 16.03
N GLY A 255 25.64 11.49 17.03
CA GLY A 255 25.29 10.92 18.32
C GLY A 255 25.19 9.39 18.36
N ILE A 256 25.55 8.67 17.29
CA ILE A 256 25.61 7.20 17.29
C ILE A 256 26.98 6.74 16.80
N ILE A 257 27.60 5.83 17.54
CA ILE A 257 28.89 5.24 17.18
C ILE A 257 28.67 4.23 16.04
N PRO A 258 29.50 4.19 14.99
CA PRO A 258 29.31 3.29 13.85
C PRO A 258 29.10 1.81 14.22
N ALA A 259 29.89 1.30 15.18
CA ALA A 259 29.77 -0.08 15.66
C ALA A 259 28.43 -0.37 16.36
N GLU A 260 27.84 0.63 17.01
CA GLU A 260 26.51 0.52 17.62
C GLU A 260 25.42 0.51 16.55
N LEU A 261 25.55 1.37 15.54
CA LEU A 261 24.63 1.38 14.40
C LEU A 261 24.63 0.03 13.66
N GLU A 262 25.79 -0.55 13.39
CA GLU A 262 25.88 -1.87 12.75
C GLU A 262 25.20 -2.98 13.58
N LYS A 263 25.32 -2.95 14.92
CA LYS A 263 24.60 -3.88 15.80
C LYS A 263 23.08 -3.70 15.69
N LEU A 264 22.62 -2.45 15.69
CA LEU A 264 21.19 -2.14 15.54
C LEU A 264 20.64 -2.56 14.18
N VAL A 265 21.40 -2.34 13.10
CA VAL A 265 21.03 -2.77 11.74
C VAL A 265 20.98 -4.29 11.67
N THR A 266 22.02 -4.97 12.15
CA THR A 266 22.07 -6.44 12.20
C THR A 266 20.86 -7.01 12.94
N ALA A 267 20.54 -6.47 14.12
CA ALA A 267 19.37 -6.89 14.89
C ALA A 267 18.05 -6.63 14.15
N ALA A 268 17.91 -5.49 13.46
CA ALA A 268 16.71 -5.17 12.70
C ALA A 268 16.52 -6.08 11.47
N LEU A 269 17.61 -6.57 10.87
CA LEU A 269 17.56 -7.49 9.73
C LEU A 269 17.22 -8.94 10.15
N GLN A 270 17.32 -9.28 11.44
CA GLN A 270 16.89 -10.59 11.92
C GLN A 270 15.37 -10.64 12.14
N PRO A 271 14.71 -11.80 11.93
CA PRO A 271 13.32 -11.98 12.32
C PRO A 271 13.14 -11.74 13.83
N PRO A 272 11.96 -11.25 14.30
CA PRO A 272 11.68 -11.19 15.72
C PRO A 272 11.79 -12.59 16.33
N THR A 273 12.62 -12.74 17.36
CA THR A 273 12.61 -13.96 18.19
C THR A 273 11.32 -13.96 19.00
N HIS A 274 10.42 -14.89 18.70
CA HIS A 274 9.21 -15.15 19.48
C HIS A 274 9.53 -15.91 20.77
#